data_AF-A0AAN6KDZ8-F1
#
_entry.id   AF-A0AAN6KDZ8-F1
#
_cell.length_a   1.000
_cell.length_b   1.000
_cell.length_c   1.000
_cell.angle_alpha   90.00
_cell.angle_beta   90.00
_cell.angle_gamma   90.00
#
_symmetry.space_group_name_H-M   'P 1'
#
loop_
_entity.id
_entity.type
_entity.pdbx_description
1 polymer ?
#
loop_
_entity_poly.entity_id
_entity_poly.type
_entity_poly.pdbx_seq_one_letter_code
_entity_poly.pdbx_strand_id
1 'polypeptide(L)'
;MHFDFPETRDTTMYVPPLVFDRNLHRVPLPVRTADLMWAGAGISSLYSGSLVCIPTSVYSLPMTLVEQVGGWDTGPGAIGEDLHMYIKCFFALSGNLDVKVVWAAASQCNVASDMRGIAGYMDGLSARYKQALRHMWGTLDTGYAIRECVKVVRRHRRATHMPSDLPLSAPKYVCDGIKVVRQQLLTTRSANWTAFYTSSGLHKSLVPRFPITDTETAPPKPIHVWNMMVLFLRLFEAHFLPIHLSVILTTSSIFMLFTPTFLVPEFLRAALDFAGWCRLGGWLLMMGYFWRYEQYHRLCVGLRQEEMRKAGLLEDMLANDGFCFSTYLHRAGALDAALFPLGGFIFGAIPALQAVLSHIFTDRLTYVVSLKPQQLAMRSWESITPSSSSSPLRRAALPKQAFARFDHAATSFRMSQPVKGE
;
A
#
# COMPACT_ATOMS: atom_id res chain seq x y z
N MET A 1 11.52 -20.45 2.88
CA MET A 1 11.73 -18.99 3.04
C MET A 1 11.62 -18.56 4.51
N HIS A 2 10.48 -18.70 5.18
CA HIS A 2 10.37 -18.30 6.61
C HIS A 2 11.30 -19.09 7.55
N PHE A 3 11.42 -20.40 7.33
CA PHE A 3 12.31 -21.27 8.13
C PHE A 3 13.79 -21.16 7.76
N ASP A 4 14.11 -20.55 6.62
CA ASP A 4 15.48 -20.46 6.11
C ASP A 4 16.26 -19.33 6.79
N PHE A 5 15.55 -18.38 7.42
CA PHE A 5 16.12 -17.21 8.10
C PHE A 5 15.63 -17.10 9.55
N PRO A 6 15.98 -18.04 10.43
CA PRO A 6 15.42 -18.12 11.78
C PRO A 6 15.70 -16.87 12.63
N GLU A 7 16.79 -16.14 12.36
CA GLU A 7 17.17 -14.92 13.09
C GLU A 7 16.29 -13.71 12.77
N THR A 8 15.78 -13.60 11.53
CA THR A 8 14.98 -12.45 11.09
C THR A 8 13.50 -12.78 10.92
N ARG A 9 13.12 -14.07 10.95
CA ARG A 9 11.78 -14.56 10.60
C ARG A 9 10.63 -13.84 11.31
N ASP A 10 10.83 -13.46 12.57
CA ASP A 10 9.84 -12.78 13.43
C ASP A 10 9.72 -11.27 13.13
N THR A 11 10.64 -10.75 12.33
CA THR A 11 10.75 -9.34 11.92
C THR A 11 10.78 -9.18 10.39
N THR A 12 10.39 -10.22 9.65
CA THR A 12 10.43 -10.23 8.17
C THR A 12 9.02 -10.16 7.60
N MET A 13 8.81 -9.24 6.66
CA MET A 13 7.63 -9.17 5.80
C MET A 13 7.90 -9.83 4.46
N TYR A 14 6.92 -10.56 3.92
CA TYR A 14 7.03 -11.29 2.65
C TYR A 14 6.13 -10.64 1.61
N VAL A 15 6.71 -10.25 0.46
CA VAL A 15 6.01 -9.46 -0.55
C VAL A 15 6.18 -10.11 -1.93
N PRO A 16 5.08 -10.51 -2.60
CA PRO A 16 5.13 -10.95 -3.99
C PRO A 16 5.04 -9.76 -4.97
N PRO A 17 5.55 -9.90 -6.21
CA PRO A 17 5.23 -8.95 -7.28
C PRO A 17 3.76 -9.11 -7.70
N LEU A 18 3.12 -7.99 -8.06
CA LEU A 18 1.75 -7.99 -8.58
C LEU A 18 1.75 -8.11 -10.11
N VAL A 19 0.76 -8.81 -10.65
CA VAL A 19 0.49 -8.86 -12.09
C VAL A 19 -1.01 -8.76 -12.38
N PHE A 20 -1.39 -7.90 -13.32
CA PHE A 20 -2.77 -7.71 -13.75
C PHE A 20 -3.08 -8.60 -14.96
N ASP A 21 -3.48 -9.85 -14.73
CA ASP A 21 -3.56 -10.89 -15.76
C ASP A 21 -4.93 -11.56 -15.93
N ARG A 22 -5.93 -11.14 -15.16
CA ARG A 22 -7.25 -11.79 -15.16
C ARG A 22 -8.24 -11.19 -16.16
N ASN A 23 -8.28 -9.88 -16.30
CA ASN A 23 -9.28 -9.16 -17.10
C ASN A 23 -8.72 -7.93 -17.82
N LEU A 24 -7.41 -7.90 -18.06
CA LEU A 24 -6.70 -6.77 -18.67
C LEU A 24 -7.24 -6.41 -20.08
N HIS A 25 -7.75 -7.41 -20.81
CA HIS A 25 -8.40 -7.25 -22.11
C HIS A 25 -9.75 -6.54 -22.05
N ARG A 26 -10.40 -6.51 -20.88
CA ARG A 26 -11.74 -5.94 -20.69
C ARG A 26 -11.74 -4.48 -20.24
N VAL A 27 -10.58 -3.91 -19.92
CA VAL A 27 -10.48 -2.51 -19.45
C VAL A 27 -10.08 -1.54 -20.56
N PRO A 28 -10.55 -0.26 -20.47
CA PRO A 28 -10.13 0.80 -21.36
C PRO A 28 -8.62 0.98 -21.43
N LEU A 29 -8.12 1.45 -22.57
CA LEU A 29 -6.69 1.64 -22.80
C LEU A 29 -5.98 2.52 -21.75
N PRO A 30 -6.51 3.70 -21.36
CA PRO A 30 -5.83 4.54 -20.38
C PRO A 30 -5.80 3.92 -18.98
N VAL A 31 -6.80 3.08 -18.66
CA VAL A 31 -6.85 2.29 -17.41
C VAL A 31 -5.77 1.22 -17.44
N ARG A 32 -5.67 0.50 -18.56
CA ARG A 32 -4.67 -0.55 -18.77
C ARG A 32 -3.25 -0.04 -18.57
N THR A 33 -2.89 1.05 -19.25
CA THR A 33 -1.54 1.64 -19.16
C THR A 33 -1.24 2.12 -17.75
N ALA A 34 -2.21 2.76 -17.07
CA ALA A 34 -2.06 3.18 -15.68
C ALA A 34 -1.83 1.99 -14.72
N ASP A 35 -2.56 0.88 -14.91
CA ASP A 35 -2.41 -0.31 -14.06
C ASP A 35 -1.09 -1.06 -14.32
N LEU A 36 -0.64 -1.11 -15.58
CA LEU A 36 0.69 -1.63 -15.92
C LEU A 36 1.80 -0.80 -15.27
N MET A 37 1.71 0.54 -15.33
CA MET A 37 2.64 1.43 -14.64
C MET A 37 2.61 1.22 -13.11
N TRP A 38 1.42 1.00 -12.54
CA TRP A 38 1.26 0.71 -11.12
C TRP A 38 1.96 -0.59 -10.72
N ALA A 39 1.79 -1.66 -11.49
CA ALA A 39 2.52 -2.92 -11.31
C ALA A 39 4.05 -2.69 -11.44
N GLY A 40 4.48 -1.88 -12.40
CA GLY A 40 5.87 -1.48 -12.58
C GLY A 40 6.46 -0.74 -11.39
N ALA A 41 5.72 0.20 -10.82
CA ALA A 41 6.12 0.92 -9.62
C ALA A 41 6.35 -0.05 -8.45
N GLY A 42 5.46 -1.04 -8.25
CA GLY A 42 5.65 -2.10 -7.27
C GLY A 42 6.92 -2.92 -7.53
N ILE A 43 7.08 -3.44 -8.76
CA ILE A 43 8.23 -4.27 -9.16
C ILE A 43 9.55 -3.51 -9.05
N SER A 44 9.56 -2.19 -9.27
CA SER A 44 10.78 -1.37 -9.15
C SER A 44 11.42 -1.38 -7.76
N SER A 45 10.67 -1.82 -6.74
CA SER A 45 11.15 -1.99 -5.37
C SER A 45 11.51 -3.43 -5.00
N LEU A 46 11.25 -4.40 -5.88
CA LEU A 46 11.37 -5.85 -5.62
C LEU A 46 12.67 -6.44 -6.19
N TYR A 47 13.81 -5.86 -5.83
CA TYR A 47 15.14 -6.39 -6.18
C TYR A 47 15.99 -6.57 -4.93
N SER A 48 16.98 -7.48 -4.98
CA SER A 48 17.76 -7.91 -3.80
C SER A 48 18.52 -6.79 -3.08
N GLY A 49 18.78 -5.66 -3.75
CA GLY A 49 19.44 -4.48 -3.16
C GLY A 49 18.47 -3.43 -2.62
N SER A 50 17.16 -3.67 -2.71
CA SER A 50 16.15 -2.73 -2.23
C SER A 50 16.08 -2.75 -0.71
N LEU A 51 16.32 -1.60 -0.10
CA LEU A 51 16.36 -1.44 1.36
C LEU A 51 14.97 -1.27 1.98
N VAL A 52 14.04 -0.74 1.19
CA VAL A 52 12.66 -0.49 1.58
C VAL A 52 11.80 -0.98 0.44
N CYS A 53 11.02 -2.02 0.73
CA CYS A 53 10.07 -2.60 -0.19
C CYS A 53 8.68 -2.51 0.44
N ILE A 54 7.89 -1.56 -0.07
CA ILE A 54 6.52 -1.33 0.37
C ILE A 54 5.62 -2.32 -0.37
N PRO A 55 4.85 -3.16 0.34
CA PRO A 55 3.92 -4.08 -0.29
C PRO A 55 2.81 -3.31 -1.00
N THR A 56 2.25 -3.94 -2.03
CA THR A 56 1.05 -3.44 -2.70
C THR A 56 0.03 -4.57 -2.72
N SER A 57 -1.10 -4.39 -2.05
CA SER A 57 -2.27 -5.28 -1.95
C SER A 57 -2.05 -6.68 -1.35
N VAL A 58 -0.87 -7.27 -1.44
CA VAL A 58 -0.60 -8.66 -1.03
C VAL A 58 0.71 -8.71 -0.29
N TYR A 59 0.68 -9.28 0.90
CA TYR A 59 1.86 -9.50 1.72
C TYR A 59 1.56 -10.57 2.78
N SER A 60 2.61 -11.02 3.46
CA SER A 60 2.49 -11.86 4.65
C SER A 60 3.49 -11.40 5.70
N LEU A 61 3.16 -11.59 6.97
CA LEU A 61 4.01 -11.25 8.09
C LEU A 61 3.74 -12.23 9.25
N PRO A 62 4.72 -12.45 10.14
CA PRO A 62 4.55 -13.33 11.29
C PRO A 62 3.56 -12.72 12.30
N MET A 63 2.80 -13.59 12.98
CA MET A 63 1.84 -13.15 13.99
C MET A 63 2.50 -12.40 15.15
N THR A 64 3.73 -12.75 15.50
CA THR A 64 4.56 -12.06 16.50
C THR A 64 4.74 -10.57 16.17
N LEU A 65 5.00 -10.24 14.90
CA LEU A 65 5.09 -8.86 14.44
C LEU A 65 3.74 -8.14 14.44
N VAL A 66 2.66 -8.84 14.07
CA VAL A 66 1.28 -8.31 14.15
C VAL A 66 0.94 -7.93 15.58
N GLU A 67 1.22 -8.82 16.54
CA GLU A 67 0.99 -8.58 17.97
C GLU A 67 1.83 -7.41 18.49
N GLN A 68 3.10 -7.34 18.07
CA GLN A 68 4.01 -6.26 18.46
C GLN A 68 3.53 -4.88 18.00
N VAL A 69 2.91 -4.79 16.82
CA VAL A 69 2.33 -3.52 16.32
C VAL A 69 0.87 -3.34 16.74
N GLY A 70 0.23 -4.36 17.32
CA GLY A 70 -1.16 -4.32 17.75
C GLY A 70 -2.18 -4.36 16.62
N GLY A 71 -1.89 -5.12 15.58
CA GLY A 71 -2.81 -5.35 14.46
C GLY A 71 -2.95 -4.16 13.52
N TRP A 72 -4.08 -4.13 12.81
CA TRP A 72 -4.40 -3.16 11.78
C TRP A 72 -5.16 -1.96 12.35
N ASP A 73 -4.76 -0.76 11.91
CA ASP A 73 -5.42 0.47 12.33
C ASP A 73 -6.68 0.69 11.50
N THR A 74 -7.80 1.00 12.15
CA THR A 74 -9.11 1.27 11.49
C THR A 74 -9.43 2.76 11.40
N GLY A 75 -8.47 3.61 11.76
CA GLY A 75 -8.63 5.06 11.77
C GLY A 75 -8.65 5.68 10.37
N PRO A 76 -9.14 6.92 10.24
CA PRO A 76 -9.23 7.63 8.97
C PRO A 76 -7.87 7.90 8.31
N GLY A 77 -6.77 7.82 9.07
CA GLY A 77 -5.41 7.95 8.55
C GLY A 77 -4.80 6.69 7.95
N ALA A 78 -5.49 5.53 8.05
CA ALA A 78 -4.98 4.22 7.62
C ALA A 78 -5.78 3.68 6.41
N ILE A 79 -6.08 4.54 5.44
CA ILE A 79 -6.86 4.17 4.24
C ILE A 79 -6.07 3.24 3.32
N GLY A 80 -4.77 3.49 3.16
CA GLY A 80 -3.83 2.61 2.46
C GLY A 80 -3.32 1.54 3.41
N GLU A 81 -4.18 0.59 3.77
CA GLU A 81 -3.93 -0.42 4.80
C GLU A 81 -2.57 -1.13 4.67
N ASP A 82 -2.20 -1.53 3.46
CA ASP A 82 -0.94 -2.22 3.14
C ASP A 82 0.32 -1.36 3.39
N LEU A 83 0.34 -0.13 2.86
CA LEU A 83 1.39 0.86 3.12
C LEU A 83 1.45 1.22 4.61
N HIS A 84 0.28 1.43 5.22
CA HIS A 84 0.16 1.79 6.62
C HIS A 84 0.76 0.70 7.53
N MET A 85 0.39 -0.55 7.29
CA MET A 85 0.90 -1.70 8.02
C MET A 85 2.41 -1.84 7.87
N TYR A 86 2.94 -1.62 6.65
CA TYR A 86 4.38 -1.59 6.41
C TYR A 86 5.09 -0.53 7.25
N ILE A 87 4.62 0.72 7.21
CA ILE A 87 5.22 1.85 7.95
C ILE A 87 5.18 1.57 9.45
N LYS A 88 4.08 1.01 9.95
CA LYS A 88 3.90 0.65 11.34
C LYS A 88 4.94 -0.38 11.81
N CYS A 89 5.10 -1.47 11.08
CA CYS A 89 6.13 -2.47 11.31
C CYS A 89 7.55 -1.88 11.22
N PHE A 90 7.78 -1.02 10.23
CA PHE A 90 9.06 -0.38 9.99
C PHE A 90 9.51 0.48 11.19
N PHE A 91 8.64 1.35 11.71
CA PHE A 91 8.98 2.19 12.85
C PHE A 91 9.01 1.43 14.18
N ALA A 92 8.18 0.39 14.35
CA ALA A 92 8.25 -0.49 15.51
C ALA A 92 9.67 -1.06 15.70
N LEU A 93 10.30 -1.46 14.59
CA LEU A 93 11.65 -2.02 14.51
C LEU A 93 12.77 -0.97 14.29
N SER A 94 12.50 0.33 14.51
CA SER A 94 13.48 1.42 14.32
C SER A 94 14.09 1.48 12.90
N GLY A 95 13.37 1.03 11.88
CA GLY A 95 13.86 0.96 10.49
C GLY A 95 14.58 -0.33 10.11
N ASN A 96 14.62 -1.31 11.01
CA ASN A 96 15.25 -2.62 10.79
C ASN A 96 14.24 -3.70 10.38
N LEU A 97 13.14 -3.32 9.72
CA LEU A 97 12.19 -4.28 9.15
C LEU A 97 12.83 -4.97 7.95
N ASP A 98 12.90 -6.30 7.99
CA ASP A 98 13.39 -7.09 6.86
C ASP A 98 12.23 -7.35 5.89
N VAL A 99 12.51 -7.29 4.59
CA VAL A 99 11.51 -7.61 3.56
C VAL A 99 12.10 -8.63 2.60
N LYS A 100 11.37 -9.73 2.37
CA LYS A 100 11.76 -10.78 1.44
C LYS A 100 10.77 -10.85 0.28
N VAL A 101 11.32 -10.80 -0.93
CA VAL A 101 10.52 -10.95 -2.15
C VAL A 101 10.14 -12.41 -2.31
N VAL A 102 8.85 -12.68 -2.43
CA VAL A 102 8.32 -13.99 -2.82
C VAL A 102 8.23 -14.01 -4.33
N TRP A 103 9.06 -14.81 -5.01
CA TRP A 103 9.12 -14.90 -6.47
C TRP A 103 7.93 -15.66 -7.10
N ALA A 104 6.73 -15.46 -6.55
CA ALA A 104 5.46 -15.94 -7.08
C ALA A 104 4.57 -14.72 -7.30
N ALA A 105 4.21 -14.45 -8.57
CA ALA A 105 3.42 -13.28 -8.89
C ALA A 105 1.98 -13.42 -8.37
N ALA A 106 1.53 -12.41 -7.63
CA ALA A 106 0.16 -12.33 -7.17
C ALA A 106 -0.74 -11.81 -8.31
N SER A 107 -1.57 -12.71 -8.82
CA SER A 107 -2.54 -12.45 -9.89
C SER A 107 -3.69 -11.56 -9.41
N GLN A 108 -3.89 -10.42 -10.07
CA GLN A 108 -4.88 -9.39 -9.74
C GLN A 108 -5.85 -9.14 -10.91
N CYS A 109 -7.03 -8.60 -10.56
CA CYS A 109 -7.97 -8.04 -11.52
C CYS A 109 -7.78 -6.52 -11.62
N ASN A 110 -7.88 -5.99 -12.82
CA ASN A 110 -8.14 -4.57 -13.05
C ASN A 110 -9.58 -4.23 -12.62
N VAL A 111 -9.82 -2.96 -12.28
CA VAL A 111 -11.19 -2.45 -12.09
C VAL A 111 -11.87 -2.37 -13.44
N ALA A 112 -12.97 -3.10 -13.59
CA ALA A 112 -13.73 -3.22 -14.81
C ALA A 112 -15.23 -3.07 -14.52
N SER A 113 -15.94 -2.43 -15.44
CA SER A 113 -17.41 -2.38 -15.45
C SER A 113 -17.97 -3.64 -16.11
N ASP A 114 -19.09 -4.14 -15.58
CA ASP A 114 -19.85 -5.22 -16.22
C ASP A 114 -20.80 -4.68 -17.33
N MET A 115 -20.93 -3.35 -17.46
CA MET A 115 -21.71 -2.71 -18.51
C MET A 115 -21.00 -2.79 -19.88
N ARG A 116 -21.78 -2.78 -20.97
CA ARG A 116 -21.26 -2.85 -22.35
C ARG A 116 -21.38 -1.52 -23.09
N GLY A 117 -20.60 -1.38 -24.16
CA GLY A 117 -20.62 -0.21 -25.04
C GLY A 117 -20.04 1.06 -24.40
N ILE A 118 -20.45 2.23 -24.90
CA ILE A 118 -19.93 3.54 -24.47
C ILE A 118 -20.22 3.79 -22.98
N ALA A 119 -21.41 3.41 -22.52
CA ALA A 119 -21.78 3.55 -21.11
C ALA A 119 -20.85 2.75 -20.19
N GLY A 120 -20.52 1.50 -20.55
CA GLY A 120 -19.53 0.69 -19.80
C GLY A 120 -18.11 1.22 -19.89
N TYR A 121 -17.72 1.82 -21.01
CA TYR A 121 -16.43 2.49 -21.15
C TYR A 121 -16.30 3.66 -20.16
N MET A 122 -17.30 4.55 -20.11
CA MET A 122 -17.32 5.69 -19.18
C MET A 122 -17.39 5.26 -17.72
N ASP A 123 -18.22 4.26 -17.42
CA ASP A 123 -18.32 3.70 -16.08
C ASP A 123 -16.99 3.07 -15.62
N GLY A 124 -16.30 2.35 -16.51
CA GLY A 124 -14.96 1.81 -16.25
C GLY A 124 -13.93 2.89 -15.94
N LEU A 125 -13.92 4.00 -16.70
CA LEU A 125 -13.04 5.15 -16.40
C LEU A 125 -13.37 5.77 -15.03
N SER A 126 -14.66 5.98 -14.73
CA SER A 126 -15.12 6.53 -13.45
C SER A 126 -14.76 5.60 -12.27
N ALA A 127 -14.95 4.30 -12.41
CA ALA A 127 -14.61 3.30 -11.41
C ALA A 127 -13.10 3.28 -11.14
N ARG A 128 -12.27 3.34 -12.20
CA ARG A 128 -10.82 3.43 -12.05
C ARG A 128 -10.37 4.73 -11.41
N TYR A 129 -11.01 5.86 -11.75
CA TYR A 129 -10.72 7.15 -11.13
C TYR A 129 -11.02 7.13 -9.62
N LYS A 130 -12.18 6.60 -9.22
CA LYS A 130 -12.52 6.40 -7.81
C LYS A 130 -11.50 5.51 -7.12
N GLN A 131 -11.04 4.44 -7.75
CA GLN A 131 -9.97 3.60 -7.21
C GLN A 131 -8.65 4.37 -7.07
N ALA A 132 -8.23 5.13 -8.09
CA ALA A 132 -7.02 5.94 -8.04
C ALA A 132 -7.03 6.88 -6.85
N LEU A 133 -8.15 7.56 -6.68
CA LEU A 133 -8.34 8.52 -5.62
C LEU A 133 -8.20 7.85 -4.24
N ARG A 134 -8.58 6.57 -4.10
CA ARG A 134 -8.33 5.76 -2.89
C ARG A 134 -6.89 5.52 -2.56
N HIS A 135 -6.11 5.22 -3.57
CA HIS A 135 -4.67 5.10 -3.36
C HIS A 135 -4.07 6.44 -2.95
N MET A 136 -4.60 7.56 -3.47
CA MET A 136 -4.11 8.89 -3.14
C MET A 136 -4.60 9.43 -1.79
N TRP A 137 -5.73 8.96 -1.25
CA TRP A 137 -6.11 9.20 0.14
C TRP A 137 -5.10 8.62 1.14
N GLY A 138 -4.31 7.61 0.72
CA GLY A 138 -3.16 7.09 1.48
C GLY A 138 -2.03 8.10 1.70
N THR A 139 -2.07 9.28 1.08
CA THR A 139 -1.06 10.35 1.31
C THR A 139 -0.94 10.78 2.78
N LEU A 140 -1.98 10.55 3.59
CA LEU A 140 -1.96 10.73 5.05
C LEU A 140 -0.85 9.92 5.75
N ASP A 141 -0.41 8.80 5.16
CA ASP A 141 0.66 7.97 5.70
C ASP A 141 2.01 8.69 5.74
N THR A 142 2.23 9.72 4.94
CA THR A 142 3.42 10.58 5.10
C THR A 142 3.37 11.35 6.42
N GLY A 143 2.22 11.90 6.79
CA GLY A 143 2.05 12.57 8.08
C GLY A 143 2.22 11.59 9.25
N TYR A 144 1.69 10.37 9.11
CA TYR A 144 1.91 9.28 10.05
C TYR A 144 3.40 8.95 10.20
N ALA A 145 4.12 8.75 9.09
CA ALA A 145 5.54 8.42 9.08
C ALA A 145 6.41 9.50 9.75
N ILE A 146 6.10 10.78 9.53
CA ILE A 146 6.79 11.88 10.23
C ILE A 146 6.58 11.79 11.74
N ARG A 147 5.33 11.56 12.17
CA ARG A 147 5.00 11.43 13.60
C ARG A 147 5.70 10.23 14.24
N GLU A 148 5.73 9.09 13.57
CA GLU A 148 6.42 7.89 14.06
C GLU A 148 7.94 8.06 14.09
N CYS A 149 8.52 8.75 13.10
CA CYS A 149 9.94 9.11 13.11
C CYS A 149 10.30 9.93 14.36
N VAL A 150 9.51 10.97 14.68
CA VAL A 150 9.70 11.77 15.90
C VAL A 150 9.59 10.90 17.16
N LYS A 151 8.64 9.96 17.21
CA LYS A 151 8.49 9.02 18.33
C LYS A 151 9.71 8.11 18.47
N VAL A 152 10.22 7.55 17.37
CA VAL A 152 11.41 6.70 17.37
C VAL A 152 12.64 7.47 17.83
N VAL A 153 12.86 8.70 17.34
CA VAL A 153 13.98 9.55 17.80
C VAL A 153 13.86 9.86 19.30
N ARG A 154 12.66 10.23 19.77
CA ARG A 154 12.42 10.47 21.20
C ARG A 154 12.63 9.20 22.04
N ARG A 155 12.19 8.04 21.54
CA ARG A 155 12.41 6.73 22.16
C ARG A 155 13.89 6.46 22.35
N HIS A 156 14.70 6.58 21.30
CA HIS A 156 16.13 6.33 21.38
C HIS A 156 16.88 7.33 22.25
N ARG A 157 16.54 8.63 22.19
CA ARG A 157 17.11 9.63 23.11
C ARG A 157 16.84 9.29 24.58
N ARG A 158 15.62 8.84 24.92
CA ARG A 158 15.31 8.40 26.29
C ARG A 158 16.09 7.15 26.68
N ALA A 159 16.31 6.22 25.76
CA ALA A 159 17.10 5.00 26.01
C ALA A 159 18.56 5.34 26.32
N THR A 160 19.16 6.27 25.58
CA THR A 160 20.54 6.73 25.83
C THR A 160 20.70 7.50 27.13
N HIS A 161 19.61 8.05 27.69
CA HIS A 161 19.61 8.76 28.97
C HIS A 161 19.21 7.88 30.17
N MET A 162 18.82 6.62 29.95
CA MET A 162 18.70 5.66 31.04
C MET A 162 20.11 5.35 31.55
N PRO A 163 20.40 5.53 32.86
CA PRO A 163 21.68 5.11 33.39
C PRO A 163 21.84 3.60 33.16
N SER A 164 22.93 3.23 32.48
CA SER A 164 23.43 1.87 32.44
C SER A 164 23.44 1.33 33.87
N ASP A 165 22.79 0.20 34.11
CA ASP A 165 22.76 -0.44 35.42
C ASP A 165 24.17 -0.44 36.02
N LEU A 166 24.31 0.25 37.16
CA LEU A 166 25.55 0.21 37.92
C LEU A 166 25.84 -1.27 38.22
N PRO A 167 27.09 -1.74 38.06
CA PRO A 167 27.42 -3.12 38.38
C PRO A 167 27.02 -3.44 39.82
N LEU A 168 26.45 -4.62 40.03
CA LEU A 168 25.96 -5.15 41.32
C LEU A 168 27.02 -5.14 42.46
N SER A 169 28.26 -4.74 42.17
CA SER A 169 29.40 -4.63 43.08
C SER A 169 29.61 -3.23 43.69
N ALA A 170 28.76 -2.24 43.41
CA ALA A 170 28.88 -0.90 44.00
C ALA A 170 28.54 -0.89 45.51
N PRO A 171 29.39 -0.31 46.40
CA PRO A 171 29.16 -0.32 47.84
C PRO A 171 27.84 0.35 48.26
N LYS A 172 27.03 -0.39 49.05
CA LYS A 172 25.65 -0.02 49.46
C LYS A 172 25.50 1.38 50.06
N TYR A 173 26.51 1.92 50.74
CA TYR A 173 26.42 3.19 51.47
C TYR A 173 26.52 4.45 50.58
N VAL A 174 27.04 4.34 49.36
CA VAL A 174 27.04 5.45 48.37
C VAL A 174 25.73 5.46 47.56
N CYS A 175 25.13 4.29 47.38
CA CYS A 175 23.87 4.11 46.64
C CYS A 175 22.67 4.79 47.32
N ASP A 176 22.57 4.78 48.65
CA ASP A 176 21.37 5.28 49.34
C ASP A 176 21.34 6.82 49.41
N GLY A 177 22.48 7.48 49.61
CA GLY A 177 22.57 8.95 49.58
C GLY A 177 22.28 9.53 48.20
N ILE A 178 22.80 8.89 47.13
CA ILE A 178 22.53 9.31 45.75
C ILE A 178 21.10 8.97 45.34
N LYS A 179 20.54 7.84 45.78
CA LYS A 179 19.14 7.47 45.51
C LYS A 179 18.15 8.45 46.14
N VAL A 180 18.36 8.90 47.38
CA VAL A 180 17.45 9.85 48.05
C VAL A 180 17.50 11.22 47.37
N VAL A 181 18.69 11.74 47.07
CA VAL A 181 18.85 13.04 46.37
C VAL A 181 18.30 12.97 44.94
N ARG A 182 18.50 11.83 44.25
CA ARG A 182 18.01 11.62 42.87
C ARG A 182 16.50 11.35 42.82
N GLN A 183 15.93 10.71 43.84
CA GLN A 183 14.49 10.45 43.93
C GLN A 183 13.71 11.71 44.34
N GLN A 184 14.31 12.65 45.07
CA GLN A 184 13.73 13.97 45.31
C GLN A 184 13.85 14.92 44.10
N LEU A 185 14.87 14.79 43.24
CA LEU A 185 14.99 15.59 42.02
C LEU A 185 14.26 15.01 40.79
N LEU A 186 14.00 13.69 40.75
CA LEU A 186 13.40 12.98 39.60
C LEU A 186 12.06 12.32 39.94
N THR A 187 11.21 12.97 40.75
CA THR A 187 9.79 12.59 40.84
C THR A 187 9.07 12.90 39.52
N THR A 188 9.29 12.05 38.52
CA THR A 188 8.25 11.41 37.70
C THR A 188 8.92 10.47 36.68
N ARG A 189 8.42 9.22 36.66
CA ARG A 189 8.61 8.18 35.65
C ARG A 189 9.95 7.42 35.66
N SER A 190 10.03 6.40 36.50
CA SER A 190 10.55 5.12 36.01
C SER A 190 9.54 4.59 34.97
N ALA A 191 10.00 4.33 33.76
CA ALA A 191 9.17 3.70 32.74
C ALA A 191 9.83 2.37 32.36
N ASN A 192 9.22 1.29 32.85
CA ASN A 192 9.47 -0.07 32.40
C ASN A 192 9.37 -0.11 30.88
N TRP A 193 10.50 -0.31 30.19
CA TRP A 193 10.56 -0.40 28.72
C TRP A 193 9.71 -1.54 28.16
N THR A 194 9.44 -2.56 28.98
CA THR A 194 8.56 -3.68 28.67
C THR A 194 7.07 -3.32 28.61
N ALA A 195 6.63 -2.23 29.27
CA ALA A 195 5.21 -1.88 29.38
C ALA A 195 4.64 -1.15 28.14
N PHE A 196 5.49 -0.71 27.20
CA PHE A 196 5.04 0.04 26.01
C PHE A 196 4.93 -0.80 24.73
N TYR A 197 5.52 -2.01 24.71
CA TYR A 197 5.31 -2.97 23.61
C TYR A 197 3.92 -3.62 23.67
N THR A 198 3.18 -3.46 24.77
CA THR A 198 1.86 -4.05 24.99
C THR A 198 0.69 -3.08 24.85
N SER A 199 0.91 -1.80 24.55
CA SER A 199 -0.17 -0.79 24.54
C SER A 199 -0.95 -0.67 23.22
N SER A 200 -0.70 -1.53 22.24
CA SER A 200 -1.46 -1.56 20.99
C SER A 200 -2.36 -2.81 20.94
N GLY A 201 -3.58 -2.65 21.43
CA GLY A 201 -4.80 -3.13 20.77
C GLY A 201 -5.15 -4.61 20.66
N LEU A 202 -4.28 -5.59 20.94
CA LEU A 202 -4.62 -7.02 20.75
C LEU A 202 -4.33 -7.94 21.95
N HIS A 203 -4.12 -7.40 23.15
CA HIS A 203 -3.82 -8.22 24.34
C HIS A 203 -5.00 -8.36 25.30
N LYS A 204 -6.04 -9.08 24.85
CA LYS A 204 -6.94 -9.87 25.71
C LYS A 204 -7.07 -11.30 25.16
N SER A 205 -5.94 -11.91 24.78
CA SER A 205 -5.91 -13.34 24.46
C SER A 205 -6.05 -14.17 25.74
N LEU A 206 -6.96 -15.14 25.68
CA LEU A 206 -7.54 -15.99 26.72
C LEU A 206 -6.57 -17.07 27.28
N VAL A 207 -5.27 -16.78 27.35
CA VAL A 207 -4.30 -17.70 27.94
C VAL A 207 -3.73 -17.07 29.21
N PRO A 208 -3.92 -17.67 30.40
CA PRO A 208 -3.26 -17.21 31.61
C PRO A 208 -1.75 -17.20 31.38
N ARG A 209 -1.12 -16.01 31.42
CA ARG A 209 0.33 -15.91 31.42
C ARG A 209 0.84 -16.59 32.69
N PHE A 210 1.52 -17.72 32.53
CA PHE A 210 2.49 -18.13 33.55
C PHE A 210 3.51 -17.00 33.73
N PRO A 211 3.94 -16.67 34.95
CA PRO A 211 4.91 -15.62 35.19
C PRO A 211 6.22 -16.00 34.50
N ILE A 212 6.44 -15.42 33.32
CA ILE A 212 7.71 -15.45 32.61
C ILE A 212 8.67 -14.65 33.48
N THR A 213 9.59 -15.36 34.14
CA THR A 213 10.81 -14.80 34.73
C THR A 213 11.48 -13.91 33.70
N ASP A 214 11.92 -12.73 34.13
CA ASP A 214 12.58 -11.67 33.35
C ASP A 214 13.62 -12.20 32.35
N THR A 215 13.17 -12.65 31.17
CA THR A 215 14.04 -12.90 30.04
C THR A 215 14.29 -11.56 29.36
N GLU A 216 15.53 -11.12 29.47
CA GLU A 216 16.19 -10.04 28.75
C GLU A 216 15.47 -9.68 27.43
N THR A 217 14.68 -8.62 27.46
CA THR A 217 14.27 -7.97 26.21
C THR A 217 15.47 -7.18 25.73
N ALA A 218 16.13 -7.67 24.69
CA ALA A 218 17.28 -7.02 24.08
C ALA A 218 16.97 -5.54 23.80
N PRO A 219 17.92 -4.62 24.04
CA PRO A 219 17.70 -3.19 23.79
C PRO A 219 17.30 -2.97 22.32
N PRO A 220 16.45 -1.97 22.04
CA PRO A 220 15.98 -1.73 20.68
C PRO A 220 17.18 -1.54 19.75
N LYS A 221 17.21 -2.30 18.65
CA LYS A 221 18.23 -2.14 17.59
C LYS A 221 18.38 -0.66 17.24
N PRO A 222 19.62 -0.20 16.96
CA PRO A 222 19.86 1.20 16.64
C PRO A 222 19.01 1.65 15.46
N ILE A 223 18.72 2.95 15.40
CA ILE A 223 17.95 3.52 14.29
C ILE A 223 18.73 3.30 13.00
N HIS A 224 18.09 2.64 12.04
CA HIS A 224 18.67 2.45 10.73
C HIS A 224 18.43 3.69 9.85
N VAL A 225 19.28 4.71 10.00
CA VAL A 225 19.13 6.02 9.36
C VAL A 225 19.00 5.95 7.84
N TRP A 226 19.75 5.05 7.19
CA TRP A 226 19.72 4.94 5.73
C TRP A 226 18.35 4.47 5.23
N ASN A 227 17.84 3.36 5.77
CA ASN A 227 16.46 2.91 5.54
C ASN A 227 15.41 3.99 5.84
N MET A 228 15.59 4.81 6.89
CA MET A 228 14.69 5.94 7.16
C MET A 228 14.67 6.93 5.98
N MET A 229 15.85 7.32 5.49
CA MET A 229 15.97 8.22 4.34
C MET A 229 15.35 7.61 3.08
N VAL A 230 15.59 6.33 2.83
CA VAL A 230 14.99 5.61 1.70
C VAL A 230 13.46 5.55 1.83
N LEU A 231 12.91 5.29 3.02
CA LEU A 231 11.46 5.31 3.24
C LEU A 231 10.88 6.68 2.90
N PHE A 232 11.47 7.77 3.39
CA PHE A 232 10.98 9.11 3.10
C PHE A 232 11.12 9.47 1.61
N LEU A 233 12.17 9.01 0.94
CA LEU A 233 12.31 9.14 -0.51
C LEU A 233 11.18 8.39 -1.25
N ARG A 234 10.85 7.16 -0.85
CA ARG A 234 9.74 6.40 -1.45
C ARG A 234 8.39 7.04 -1.21
N LEU A 235 8.15 7.57 -0.01
CA LEU A 235 6.94 8.35 0.28
C LEU A 235 6.88 9.62 -0.56
N PHE A 236 8.02 10.29 -0.78
CA PHE A 236 8.11 11.44 -1.67
C PHE A 236 7.75 11.08 -3.12
N GLU A 237 8.35 10.01 -3.65
CA GLU A 237 8.08 9.48 -5.00
C GLU A 237 6.61 9.11 -5.19
N ALA A 238 5.98 8.49 -4.19
CA ALA A 238 4.60 8.03 -4.28
C ALA A 238 3.57 9.17 -4.15
N HIS A 239 3.77 10.08 -3.18
CA HIS A 239 2.73 11.04 -2.78
C HIS A 239 2.91 12.44 -3.36
N PHE A 240 4.14 12.86 -3.65
CA PHE A 240 4.43 14.26 -4.02
C PHE A 240 4.85 14.39 -5.48
N LEU A 241 5.74 13.52 -5.94
CA LEU A 241 6.33 13.59 -7.27
C LEU A 241 5.30 13.62 -8.42
N PRO A 242 4.19 12.83 -8.41
CA PRO A 242 3.21 12.85 -9.50
C PRO A 242 2.54 14.21 -9.71
N ILE A 243 2.21 14.90 -8.61
CA ILE A 243 1.58 16.23 -8.65
C ILE A 243 2.59 17.26 -9.12
N HIS A 244 3.78 17.28 -8.51
CA HIS A 244 4.80 18.28 -8.80
C HIS A 244 5.25 18.22 -10.26
N LEU A 245 5.50 17.01 -10.77
CA LEU A 245 5.85 16.80 -12.18
C LEU A 245 4.74 17.35 -13.09
N SER A 246 3.49 17.07 -12.78
CA SER A 246 2.34 17.51 -13.57
C SER A 246 2.16 19.03 -13.56
N VAL A 247 2.35 19.67 -12.40
CA VAL A 247 2.29 21.13 -12.27
C VAL A 247 3.42 21.79 -13.06
N ILE A 248 4.66 21.30 -12.91
CA ILE A 248 5.83 21.84 -13.63
C ILE A 248 5.65 21.69 -15.14
N LEU A 249 5.17 20.53 -15.60
CA LEU A 249 4.91 20.28 -17.03
C LEU A 249 3.84 21.20 -17.59
N THR A 250 2.72 21.33 -16.89
CA THR A 250 1.60 22.15 -17.35
C THR A 250 1.98 23.63 -17.36
N THR A 251 2.60 24.12 -16.29
CA THR A 251 3.02 25.53 -16.17
C THR A 251 4.12 25.91 -17.16
N SER A 252 5.14 25.05 -17.36
CA SER A 252 6.19 25.30 -18.35
C SER A 252 5.65 25.27 -19.79
N SER A 253 4.70 24.38 -20.09
CA SER A 253 4.07 24.31 -21.42
C SER A 253 3.23 25.56 -21.70
N ILE A 254 2.46 26.03 -20.71
CA ILE A 254 1.69 27.28 -20.80
C ILE A 254 2.63 28.48 -21.00
N PHE A 255 3.69 28.57 -20.20
CA PHE A 255 4.67 29.65 -20.29
C PHE A 255 5.29 29.76 -21.69
N MET A 256 5.70 28.62 -22.27
CA MET A 256 6.29 28.57 -23.61
C MET A 256 5.27 28.83 -24.73
N LEU A 257 3.98 28.58 -24.49
CA LEU A 257 2.93 28.89 -25.46
C LEU A 257 2.67 30.40 -25.57
N PHE A 258 2.72 31.11 -24.44
CA PHE A 258 2.42 32.55 -24.37
C PHE A 258 3.65 33.45 -24.51
N THR A 259 4.84 32.94 -24.24
CA THR A 259 6.08 33.73 -24.28
C THR A 259 6.87 33.43 -25.55
N PRO A 260 7.09 34.41 -26.44
CA PRO A 260 7.96 34.22 -27.59
C PRO A 260 9.36 33.81 -27.14
N THR A 261 9.98 32.88 -27.86
CA THR A 261 11.27 32.29 -27.46
C THR A 261 12.34 33.34 -27.18
N PHE A 262 12.41 34.42 -27.98
CA PHE A 262 13.42 35.49 -27.81
C PHE A 262 13.32 36.28 -26.50
N LEU A 263 12.18 36.25 -25.79
CA LEU A 263 12.01 36.89 -24.47
C LEU A 263 12.45 35.99 -23.30
N VAL A 264 12.70 34.69 -23.56
CA VAL A 264 13.09 33.72 -22.53
C VAL A 264 14.60 33.83 -22.27
N PRO A 265 15.05 34.06 -21.01
CA PRO A 265 16.46 34.06 -20.66
C PRO A 265 17.17 32.78 -21.11
N GLU A 266 18.41 32.90 -21.60
CA GLU A 266 19.15 31.77 -22.19
C GLU A 266 19.29 30.58 -21.23
N PHE A 267 19.58 30.86 -19.95
CA PHE A 267 19.70 29.82 -18.93
C PHE A 267 18.39 29.07 -18.71
N LEU A 268 17.25 29.78 -18.67
CA LEU A 268 15.94 29.16 -18.51
C LEU A 268 15.59 28.30 -19.72
N ARG A 269 15.89 28.78 -20.93
CA ARG A 269 15.69 28.00 -22.15
C ARG A 269 16.53 26.72 -22.13
N ALA A 270 17.82 26.82 -21.84
CA ALA A 270 18.72 25.66 -21.76
C ALA A 270 18.23 24.63 -20.72
N ALA A 271 17.74 25.08 -19.56
CA ALA A 271 17.18 24.20 -18.55
C ALA A 271 15.89 23.48 -19.01
N LEU A 272 14.99 24.20 -19.70
CA LEU A 272 13.75 23.63 -20.25
C LEU A 272 14.04 22.62 -21.37
N ASP A 273 15.01 22.91 -22.23
CA ASP A 273 15.45 22.02 -23.31
C ASP A 273 16.10 20.75 -22.75
N PHE A 274 17.01 20.89 -21.78
CA PHE A 274 17.61 19.75 -21.09
C PHE A 274 16.55 18.87 -20.41
N ALA A 275 15.60 19.49 -19.71
CA ALA A 275 14.47 18.76 -19.12
C ALA A 275 13.62 18.07 -20.19
N GLY A 276 13.47 18.67 -21.38
CA GLY A 276 12.84 18.06 -22.55
C GLY A 276 13.53 16.77 -22.98
N TRP A 277 14.86 16.78 -23.10
CA TRP A 277 15.65 15.60 -23.42
C TRP A 277 15.59 14.51 -22.34
N CYS A 278 15.66 14.89 -21.07
CA CYS A 278 15.48 13.93 -19.97
C CYS A 278 14.11 13.24 -20.02
N ARG A 279 13.05 13.99 -20.34
CA ARG A 279 11.70 13.43 -20.50
C ARG A 279 11.59 12.49 -21.69
N LEU A 280 12.20 12.83 -22.81
CA LEU A 280 12.28 11.93 -23.96
C LEU A 280 13.01 10.63 -23.60
N GLY A 281 14.14 10.74 -22.89
CA GLY A 281 14.87 9.58 -22.37
C GLY A 281 14.02 8.73 -21.42
N GLY A 282 13.31 9.36 -20.48
CA GLY A 282 12.39 8.66 -19.58
C GLY A 282 11.23 7.98 -20.30
N TRP A 283 10.67 8.62 -21.33
CA TRP A 283 9.64 8.03 -22.18
C TRP A 283 10.17 6.81 -22.95
N LEU A 284 11.38 6.88 -23.52
CA LEU A 284 12.03 5.75 -24.20
C LEU A 284 12.32 4.59 -23.24
N LEU A 285 12.79 4.89 -22.02
CA LEU A 285 12.99 3.88 -20.98
C LEU A 285 11.67 3.21 -20.58
N MET A 286 10.57 3.96 -20.49
CA MET A 286 9.24 3.40 -20.23
C MET A 286 8.78 2.47 -21.37
N MET A 287 9.09 2.81 -22.63
CA MET A 287 8.80 1.91 -23.76
C MET A 287 9.59 0.59 -23.63
N GLY A 288 10.88 0.67 -23.27
CA GLY A 288 11.69 -0.50 -22.97
C GLY A 288 11.13 -1.33 -21.80
N TYR A 289 10.63 -0.66 -20.76
CA TYR A 289 9.95 -1.31 -19.64
C TYR A 289 8.70 -2.06 -20.10
N PHE A 290 7.80 -1.45 -20.87
CA PHE A 290 6.59 -2.14 -21.35
C PHE A 290 6.91 -3.37 -22.19
N TRP A 291 7.95 -3.29 -23.02
CA TRP A 291 8.43 -4.44 -23.79
C TRP A 291 8.90 -5.59 -22.89
N ARG A 292 9.69 -5.30 -21.84
CA ARG A 292 10.12 -6.28 -20.85
C ARG A 292 8.96 -6.81 -20.01
N TYR A 293 8.03 -5.94 -19.64
CA TYR A 293 6.87 -6.29 -18.83
C TYR A 293 5.94 -7.26 -19.58
N GLU A 294 5.77 -7.13 -20.91
CA GLU A 294 5.01 -8.12 -21.70
C GLU A 294 5.62 -9.52 -21.59
N GLN A 295 6.95 -9.64 -21.61
CA GLN A 295 7.64 -10.94 -21.44
C GLN A 295 7.40 -11.50 -20.03
N TYR A 296 7.55 -10.66 -19.01
CA TYR A 296 7.27 -11.00 -17.61
C TYR A 296 5.81 -11.44 -17.43
N HIS A 297 4.86 -10.67 -17.98
CA HIS A 297 3.44 -10.94 -17.93
C HIS A 297 3.08 -12.30 -18.52
N ARG A 298 3.58 -12.61 -19.72
CA ARG A 298 3.38 -13.91 -20.38
C ARG A 298 3.91 -15.07 -19.55
N LEU A 299 5.08 -14.91 -18.94
CA LEU A 299 5.64 -15.90 -18.03
C LEU A 299 4.73 -16.14 -16.83
N CYS A 300 4.26 -15.07 -16.17
CA CYS A 300 3.34 -15.18 -15.03
C CYS A 300 2.02 -15.85 -15.40
N VAL A 301 1.42 -15.49 -16.53
CA VAL A 301 0.17 -16.11 -16.99
C VAL A 301 0.38 -17.59 -17.30
N GLY A 302 1.49 -17.94 -17.96
CA GLY A 302 1.84 -19.33 -18.26
C GLY A 302 2.06 -20.19 -17.01
N LEU A 303 2.76 -19.65 -16.00
CA LEU A 303 2.93 -20.32 -14.71
C LEU A 303 1.59 -20.53 -14.01
N ARG A 304 0.73 -19.51 -13.96
CA ARG A 304 -0.61 -19.64 -13.37
C ARG A 304 -1.46 -20.65 -14.12
N GLN A 305 -1.40 -20.70 -15.45
CA GLN A 305 -2.14 -21.68 -16.24
C GLN A 305 -1.76 -23.11 -15.85
N GLU A 306 -0.46 -23.36 -15.68
CA GLU A 306 0.06 -24.65 -15.25
C GLU A 306 -0.34 -24.99 -13.81
N GLU A 307 -0.33 -24.01 -12.89
CA GLU A 307 -0.82 -24.19 -11.52
C GLU A 307 -2.32 -24.53 -11.49
N MET A 308 -3.14 -23.83 -12.26
CA MET A 308 -4.58 -24.10 -12.36
C MET A 308 -4.85 -25.46 -13.01
N ARG A 309 -4.02 -25.88 -13.96
CA ARG A 309 -4.07 -27.23 -14.55
C ARG A 309 -3.82 -28.30 -13.51
N LYS A 310 -2.77 -28.14 -12.69
CA LYS A 310 -2.45 -29.07 -11.59
C LYS A 310 -3.53 -29.08 -10.50
N ALA A 311 -4.17 -27.94 -10.25
CA ALA A 311 -5.26 -27.82 -9.29
C ALA A 311 -6.62 -28.33 -9.82
N GLY A 312 -6.72 -28.73 -11.10
CA GLY A 312 -7.98 -29.13 -11.73
C GLY A 312 -8.96 -27.99 -11.99
N LEU A 313 -8.51 -26.74 -11.95
CA LEU A 313 -9.34 -25.52 -12.11
C LEU A 313 -9.18 -24.87 -13.49
N LEU A 314 -8.36 -25.45 -14.37
CA LEU A 314 -8.03 -24.83 -15.66
C LEU A 314 -9.26 -24.67 -16.56
N GLU A 315 -10.09 -25.71 -16.69
CA GLU A 315 -11.27 -25.69 -17.56
C GLU A 315 -12.26 -24.61 -17.13
N ASP A 316 -12.53 -24.52 -15.82
CA ASP A 316 -13.39 -23.48 -15.25
C ASP A 316 -12.84 -22.08 -15.47
N MET A 317 -11.53 -21.89 -15.33
CA MET A 317 -10.91 -20.58 -15.58
C MET A 317 -10.94 -20.19 -17.05
N LEU A 318 -10.76 -21.14 -17.97
CA LEU A 318 -10.87 -20.90 -19.42
C LEU A 318 -12.31 -20.56 -19.81
N ALA A 319 -13.29 -21.29 -19.26
CA ALA A 319 -14.72 -21.03 -19.50
C ALA A 319 -15.14 -19.62 -19.06
N ASN A 320 -14.51 -19.08 -18.02
CA ASN A 320 -14.79 -17.73 -17.50
C ASN A 320 -13.83 -16.66 -18.03
N ASP A 321 -12.99 -16.98 -19.02
CA ASP A 321 -12.06 -16.03 -19.64
C ASP A 321 -11.16 -15.34 -18.58
N GLY A 322 -10.67 -16.16 -17.64
CA GLY A 322 -9.88 -15.75 -16.49
C GLY A 322 -8.38 -15.59 -16.77
N PHE A 323 -7.94 -15.69 -18.02
CA PHE A 323 -6.54 -15.55 -18.43
C PHE A 323 -6.41 -14.51 -19.54
N CYS A 324 -5.51 -13.55 -19.36
CA CYS A 324 -5.14 -12.58 -20.37
C CYS A 324 -3.66 -12.77 -20.76
N PHE A 325 -3.39 -13.49 -21.84
CA PHE A 325 -2.02 -13.81 -22.29
C PHE A 325 -1.30 -12.65 -22.98
N SER A 326 -2.01 -11.59 -23.37
CA SER A 326 -1.40 -10.44 -24.03
C SER A 326 -1.85 -9.15 -23.37
N THR A 327 -0.91 -8.24 -23.14
CA THR A 327 -1.24 -6.86 -22.81
C THR A 327 -1.72 -6.03 -24.03
N TYR A 328 -1.87 -6.67 -25.20
CA TYR A 328 -2.24 -6.11 -26.52
C TYR A 328 -1.20 -5.21 -27.19
N LEU A 329 0.01 -5.06 -26.62
CA LEU A 329 1.14 -4.39 -27.27
C LEU A 329 1.42 -4.92 -28.70
N HIS A 330 0.98 -6.14 -29.01
CA HIS A 330 1.23 -6.83 -30.27
C HIS A 330 0.24 -6.53 -31.41
N ARG A 331 -1.00 -6.06 -31.14
CA ARG A 331 -2.05 -5.91 -32.18
C ARG A 331 -2.48 -4.47 -32.48
N ALA A 332 -2.36 -3.54 -31.53
CA ALA A 332 -2.63 -2.10 -31.72
C ALA A 332 -1.38 -1.21 -31.52
N GLY A 333 -0.23 -1.83 -31.23
CA GLY A 333 1.10 -1.25 -31.46
C GLY A 333 1.58 -0.30 -30.36
N ALA A 334 2.88 0.00 -30.41
CA ALA A 334 3.58 0.90 -29.49
C ALA A 334 2.90 2.28 -29.26
N LEU A 335 1.94 2.68 -30.09
CA LEU A 335 1.11 3.88 -29.91
C LEU A 335 0.28 3.82 -28.62
N ASP A 336 -0.28 2.67 -28.29
CA ASP A 336 -1.06 2.50 -27.06
C ASP A 336 -0.19 2.68 -25.82
N ALA A 337 1.00 2.09 -25.86
CA ALA A 337 2.02 2.28 -24.83
C ALA A 337 2.52 3.72 -24.82
N ALA A 338 2.71 4.36 -25.97
CA ALA A 338 3.20 5.74 -26.09
C ALA A 338 2.32 6.76 -25.37
N LEU A 339 1.01 6.49 -25.27
CA LEU A 339 0.02 7.32 -24.60
C LEU A 339 -0.07 7.08 -23.08
N PHE A 340 0.81 6.26 -22.49
CA PHE A 340 0.88 6.08 -21.04
C PHE A 340 0.93 7.38 -20.22
N PRO A 341 1.55 8.50 -20.68
CA PRO A 341 1.58 9.72 -19.88
C PRO A 341 0.18 10.30 -19.65
N LEU A 342 -0.75 10.11 -20.60
CA LEU A 342 -2.14 10.52 -20.43
C LEU A 342 -2.83 9.71 -19.33
N GLY A 343 -2.63 8.38 -19.33
CA GLY A 343 -3.14 7.51 -18.27
C GLY A 343 -2.57 7.89 -16.90
N GLY A 344 -1.25 8.12 -16.82
CA GLY A 344 -0.58 8.56 -15.59
C GLY A 344 -1.04 9.94 -15.10
N PHE A 345 -1.34 10.87 -16.00
CA PHE A 345 -1.88 12.18 -15.63
C PHE A 345 -3.32 12.07 -15.12
N ILE A 346 -4.21 11.41 -15.87
CA ILE A 346 -5.64 11.28 -15.55
C ILE A 346 -5.88 10.44 -14.30
N PHE A 347 -5.16 9.33 -14.12
CA PHE A 347 -5.35 8.38 -13.02
C PHE A 347 -4.27 8.43 -11.94
N GLY A 348 -3.27 9.30 -12.06
CA GLY A 348 -2.25 9.53 -11.04
C GLY A 348 -2.30 10.96 -10.53
N ALA A 349 -1.96 11.92 -11.38
CA ALA A 349 -1.78 13.31 -10.98
C ALA A 349 -3.07 14.03 -10.57
N ILE A 350 -4.14 13.90 -11.36
CA ILE A 350 -5.43 14.56 -11.04
C ILE A 350 -6.02 14.02 -9.73
N PRO A 351 -6.11 12.69 -9.50
CA PRO A 351 -6.56 12.17 -8.21
C PRO A 351 -5.66 12.61 -7.05
N ALA A 352 -4.33 12.63 -7.24
CA ALA A 352 -3.41 13.07 -6.21
C ALA A 352 -3.64 14.54 -5.82
N LEU A 353 -3.82 15.43 -6.81
CA LEU A 353 -4.16 16.83 -6.57
C LEU A 353 -5.50 16.96 -5.83
N GLN A 354 -6.52 16.21 -6.26
CA GLN A 354 -7.82 16.21 -5.59
C GLN A 354 -7.73 15.72 -4.14
N ALA A 355 -6.94 14.69 -3.85
CA ALA A 355 -6.74 14.19 -2.50
C ALA A 355 -6.09 15.25 -1.60
N VAL A 356 -5.01 15.88 -2.07
CA VAL A 356 -4.32 16.96 -1.33
C VAL A 356 -5.26 18.12 -1.04
N LEU A 357 -6.04 18.58 -2.02
CA LEU A 357 -7.02 19.65 -1.82
C LEU A 357 -8.12 19.24 -0.84
N SER A 358 -8.58 17.98 -0.88
CA SER A 358 -9.60 17.46 0.04
C SER A 358 -9.09 17.44 1.50
N HIS A 359 -7.82 17.11 1.71
CA HIS A 359 -7.19 17.09 3.03
C HIS A 359 -7.05 18.48 3.69
N ILE A 360 -7.22 19.57 2.94
CA ILE A 360 -7.34 20.92 3.53
C ILE A 360 -8.64 21.03 4.34
N PHE A 361 -9.69 20.34 3.92
CA PHE A 361 -11.03 20.47 4.50
C PHE A 361 -11.41 19.31 5.42
N THR A 362 -10.92 18.10 5.18
CA THR A 362 -11.30 16.92 5.97
C THR A 362 -10.27 15.80 5.91
N ASP A 363 -10.13 15.08 7.02
CA ASP A 363 -9.41 13.80 7.12
C ASP A 363 -10.36 12.59 7.02
N ARG A 364 -11.67 12.78 7.09
CA ARG A 364 -12.69 11.72 7.08
C ARG A 364 -13.12 11.35 5.66
N LEU A 365 -12.18 10.88 4.85
CA LEU A 365 -12.47 10.47 3.47
C LEU A 365 -12.84 8.97 3.48
N THR A 366 -14.02 8.66 2.94
CA THR A 366 -14.63 7.34 3.08
C THR A 366 -13.94 6.30 2.20
N TYR A 367 -13.62 5.16 2.80
CA TYR A 367 -13.18 3.98 2.07
C TYR A 367 -14.37 3.34 1.35
N VAL A 368 -14.40 3.43 0.02
CA VAL A 368 -15.37 2.71 -0.82
C VAL A 368 -14.64 1.55 -1.51
N VAL A 369 -15.18 0.33 -1.48
CA VAL A 369 -14.54 -0.82 -2.16
C VAL A 369 -14.58 -0.61 -3.67
N SER A 370 -13.46 -0.87 -4.36
CA SER A 370 -13.42 -0.79 -5.83
C SER A 370 -14.32 -1.84 -6.47
N LEU A 371 -14.91 -1.49 -7.61
CA LEU A 371 -15.70 -2.41 -8.40
C LEU A 371 -14.84 -3.62 -8.83
N LYS A 372 -15.23 -4.81 -8.36
CA LYS A 372 -14.64 -6.08 -8.80
C LYS A 372 -15.63 -6.78 -9.74
N PRO A 373 -15.16 -7.46 -10.79
CA PRO A 373 -16.04 -8.19 -11.70
C PRO A 373 -16.83 -9.25 -10.93
N GLN A 374 -18.16 -9.25 -11.06
CA GLN A 374 -19.05 -10.09 -10.24
C GLN A 374 -18.94 -11.59 -10.56
N GLN A 375 -18.46 -11.95 -11.76
CA GLN A 375 -18.51 -13.31 -12.29
C GLN A 375 -17.59 -14.32 -11.58
N LEU A 376 -16.50 -13.87 -10.93
CA LEU A 376 -15.57 -14.77 -10.21
C LEU A 376 -16.02 -15.08 -8.77
N ALA A 377 -16.91 -14.28 -8.17
CA ALA A 377 -17.24 -14.39 -6.76
C ALA A 377 -18.37 -15.40 -6.45
N MET A 378 -19.25 -15.69 -7.41
CA MET A 378 -20.49 -16.42 -7.12
C MET A 378 -20.39 -17.95 -7.22
N ARG A 379 -19.43 -18.53 -7.95
CA ARG A 379 -19.38 -20.00 -8.14
C ARG A 379 -18.63 -20.78 -7.07
N SER A 380 -17.76 -20.12 -6.29
CA SER A 380 -16.94 -20.81 -5.27
C SER A 380 -17.74 -21.32 -4.07
N TRP A 381 -18.97 -20.87 -3.86
CA TRP A 381 -19.75 -21.25 -2.67
C TRP A 381 -20.77 -22.36 -2.94
N GLU A 382 -21.30 -22.45 -4.16
CA GLU A 382 -22.30 -23.46 -4.53
C GLU A 382 -21.68 -24.87 -4.72
N SER A 383 -20.39 -24.96 -5.02
CA SER A 383 -19.69 -26.24 -5.25
C SER A 383 -19.14 -26.91 -3.98
N ILE A 384 -19.25 -26.26 -2.81
CA ILE A 384 -18.72 -26.78 -1.52
C ILE A 384 -19.83 -27.45 -0.66
N THR A 385 -21.08 -27.47 -1.12
CA THR A 385 -22.10 -28.32 -0.47
C THR A 385 -22.00 -29.75 -0.99
N PRO A 386 -21.71 -30.77 -0.14
CA PRO A 386 -21.77 -32.16 -0.57
C PRO A 386 -23.19 -32.47 -1.04
N SER A 387 -23.32 -32.98 -2.25
CA SER A 387 -24.60 -33.49 -2.77
C SER A 387 -25.00 -34.75 -2.00
N SER A 388 -25.70 -34.61 -0.88
CA SER A 388 -26.37 -35.74 -0.24
C SER A 388 -27.71 -36.00 -0.95
N SER A 389 -27.74 -37.08 -1.72
CA SER A 389 -28.95 -37.69 -2.25
C SER A 389 -29.91 -38.10 -1.13
N SER A 390 -31.08 -37.44 -1.02
CA SER A 390 -32.31 -38.06 -0.50
C SER A 390 -33.54 -37.20 -0.84
N SER A 391 -34.64 -37.87 -1.13
CA SER A 391 -35.95 -37.38 -1.61
C SER A 391 -36.70 -36.49 -0.60
N PRO A 392 -37.72 -35.72 -1.05
CA PRO A 392 -38.17 -34.52 -0.34
C PRO A 392 -39.17 -34.84 0.77
N LEU A 393 -38.79 -34.59 2.02
CA LEU A 393 -39.73 -34.47 3.14
C LEU A 393 -40.15 -33.01 3.29
N ARG A 394 -41.44 -32.76 3.05
CA ARG A 394 -42.14 -31.50 3.35
C ARG A 394 -41.80 -31.05 4.77
N ARG A 395 -41.25 -29.83 4.92
CA ARG A 395 -41.33 -29.07 6.17
C ARG A 395 -41.75 -27.63 5.90
N ALA A 396 -42.59 -27.19 6.83
CA ALA A 396 -43.48 -26.05 6.79
C ALA A 396 -42.75 -24.70 6.63
N ALA A 397 -43.48 -23.78 6.01
CA ALA A 397 -43.11 -22.37 5.90
C ALA A 397 -42.99 -21.72 7.29
N LEU A 398 -41.86 -21.06 7.52
CA LEU A 398 -41.67 -20.02 8.53
C LEU A 398 -40.91 -18.84 7.89
N PRO A 399 -41.13 -17.60 8.35
CA PRO A 399 -41.15 -16.43 7.48
C PRO A 399 -39.76 -15.87 7.17
N LYS A 400 -39.62 -15.36 5.93
CA LYS A 400 -38.48 -14.59 5.46
C LYS A 400 -38.30 -13.34 6.33
N GLN A 401 -37.28 -13.32 7.19
CA GLN A 401 -36.75 -12.06 7.72
C GLN A 401 -35.84 -11.42 6.68
N ALA A 402 -36.07 -10.12 6.51
CA ALA A 402 -35.59 -9.29 5.43
C ALA A 402 -34.07 -9.15 5.40
N PHE A 403 -33.43 -9.63 4.34
CA PHE A 403 -32.18 -9.04 3.85
C PHE A 403 -32.55 -7.79 3.06
N ALA A 404 -32.40 -6.63 3.70
CA ALA A 404 -32.59 -5.35 3.05
C ALA A 404 -31.60 -5.21 1.89
N ARG A 405 -32.15 -5.10 0.67
CA ARG A 405 -31.45 -4.57 -0.50
C ARG A 405 -31.06 -3.13 -0.19
N PHE A 406 -29.76 -2.85 -0.14
CA PHE A 406 -29.28 -1.48 -0.30
C PHE A 406 -29.16 -1.19 -1.79
N ASP A 407 -30.27 -0.70 -2.35
CA ASP A 407 -30.26 0.07 -3.58
C ASP A 407 -29.54 1.40 -3.30
N HIS A 408 -28.37 1.61 -3.90
CA HIS A 408 -27.76 2.94 -3.91
C HIS A 408 -28.34 3.75 -5.06
N ALA A 409 -29.38 4.51 -4.71
CA ALA A 409 -29.82 5.69 -5.42
C ALA A 409 -28.66 6.69 -5.56
N ALA A 410 -28.54 7.27 -6.75
CA ALA A 410 -27.74 8.45 -6.99
C ALA A 410 -28.15 9.55 -5.99
N THR A 411 -27.19 10.13 -5.28
CA THR A 411 -27.45 11.36 -4.52
C THR A 411 -26.38 12.39 -4.82
N SER A 412 -26.89 13.49 -5.35
CA SER A 412 -26.23 14.73 -5.71
C SER A 412 -25.49 15.38 -4.53
N PHE A 413 -24.45 16.12 -4.89
CA PHE A 413 -23.63 17.01 -4.08
C PHE A 413 -24.50 18.00 -3.28
N ARG A 414 -24.34 18.07 -1.95
CA ARG A 414 -24.83 19.20 -1.14
C ARG A 414 -23.82 19.52 -0.04
N MET A 415 -23.20 20.70 -0.14
CA MET A 415 -22.38 21.30 0.93
C MET A 415 -23.26 21.54 2.16
N SER A 416 -22.87 20.99 3.32
CA SER A 416 -23.44 21.36 4.61
C SER A 416 -22.69 22.56 5.19
N GLN A 417 -23.43 23.63 5.50
CA GLN A 417 -22.95 24.82 6.20
C GLN A 417 -22.63 24.56 7.68
N PRO A 418 -21.79 25.40 8.33
CA PRO A 418 -21.34 25.17 9.70
C PRO A 418 -22.40 25.59 10.73
N VAL A 419 -22.57 24.76 11.76
CA VAL A 419 -23.38 25.06 12.94
C VAL A 419 -22.58 25.97 13.86
N LYS A 420 -23.10 27.18 14.13
CA LYS A 420 -22.62 28.10 15.16
C LYS A 420 -22.91 27.51 16.54
N GLY A 421 -21.97 27.68 17.47
CA GLY A 421 -22.14 27.30 18.86
C GLY A 421 -23.05 28.24 19.64
N GLU A 422 -23.57 27.69 20.73
CA GLU A 422 -23.68 28.28 22.07
C GLU A 422 -23.34 27.18 23.09
#